data_AF-A0A8H5HP14-F1
#
_entry.id   AF-A0A8H5HP14-F1
#
_cell.length_a   1.000
_cell.length_b   1.000
_cell.length_c   1.000
_cell.angle_alpha   90.00
_cell.angle_beta   90.00
_cell.angle_gamma   90.00
#
_symmetry.space_group_name_H-M   'P 1'
#
loop_
_entity.id
_entity.type
_entity.pdbx_description
1 polymer ?
#
loop_
_entity_poly.entity_id
_entity_poly.type
_entity_poly.pdbx_seq_one_letter_code
_entity_poly.pdbx_strand_id
1 'polypeptide(L)'
;MESHPSYSALAPILRKYPRAAGALFQAYNDVVFAQQWTDVEVIELEACGRAAIKGRKPKTEIDLHVVPCTLSETVSFAWLQDAFTLLENPAGIYLAITSEDASIVYYKISQGIVKPPV
;
A
#
# COMPACT_ATOMS: atom_id res chain seq x y z
N MET A 1 3.84 11.03 -14.56
CA MET A 1 4.57 10.32 -13.48
C MET A 1 6.07 10.58 -13.56
N GLU A 2 6.72 10.37 -14.70
CA GLU A 2 8.19 10.34 -14.80
C GLU A 2 8.94 11.64 -14.45
N SER A 3 8.27 12.79 -14.56
CA SER A 3 8.81 14.10 -14.19
C SER A 3 8.69 14.44 -12.69
N HIS A 4 8.03 13.61 -11.90
CA HIS A 4 7.78 13.88 -10.48
C HIS A 4 8.96 13.43 -9.60
N PRO A 5 9.33 14.16 -8.52
CA PRO A 5 10.44 13.79 -7.64
C PRO A 5 10.36 12.36 -7.08
N SER A 6 9.16 11.89 -6.71
CA SER A 6 8.94 10.53 -6.20
C SER A 6 9.20 9.41 -7.23
N TYR A 7 9.21 9.73 -8.53
CA TYR A 7 9.36 8.70 -9.56
C TYR A 7 10.72 8.02 -9.49
N SER A 8 11.81 8.75 -9.19
CA SER A 8 13.14 8.16 -9.10
C SER A 8 13.24 7.10 -8.01
N ALA A 9 12.58 7.33 -6.87
CA ALA A 9 12.53 6.38 -5.75
C ALA A 9 11.70 5.12 -6.07
N LEU A 10 10.67 5.25 -6.92
CA LEU A 10 9.73 4.17 -7.23
C LEU A 10 10.00 3.46 -8.56
N ALA A 11 10.77 4.06 -9.46
CA ALA A 11 10.91 3.62 -10.86
C ALA A 11 11.22 2.12 -11.02
N PRO A 12 12.12 1.49 -10.24
CA PRO A 12 12.38 0.06 -10.36
C PRO A 12 11.12 -0.78 -10.08
N ILE A 13 10.38 -0.42 -9.04
CA ILE A 13 9.18 -1.13 -8.57
C ILE A 13 8.00 -0.90 -9.52
N LEU A 14 7.82 0.33 -10.00
CA LEU A 14 6.77 0.67 -10.98
C LEU A 14 6.94 -0.11 -12.29
N ARG A 15 8.20 -0.32 -12.72
CA ARG A 15 8.51 -1.14 -13.91
C ARG A 15 8.30 -2.63 -13.66
N LYS A 16 8.63 -3.13 -12.46
CA LYS A 16 8.44 -4.54 -12.09
C LYS A 16 6.94 -4.91 -11.96
N TYR A 17 6.12 -4.00 -11.44
CA TYR A 17 4.68 -4.22 -11.19
C TYR A 17 3.79 -3.19 -11.90
N PRO A 18 3.71 -3.19 -13.24
CA PRO A 18 3.02 -2.15 -14.00
C PRO A 18 1.51 -2.06 -13.69
N ARG A 19 0.87 -3.19 -13.32
CA ARG A 19 -0.57 -3.21 -12.97
C ARG A 19 -0.88 -2.46 -11.67
N ALA A 20 0.05 -2.47 -10.71
CA ALA A 20 -0.10 -1.78 -9.43
C ALA A 20 0.59 -0.41 -9.41
N ALA A 21 1.28 -0.02 -10.50
CA ALA A 21 2.13 1.16 -10.53
C ALA A 21 1.36 2.46 -10.27
N GLY A 22 0.18 2.61 -10.88
CA GLY A 22 -0.68 3.79 -10.66
C GLY A 22 -1.10 3.92 -9.20
N ALA A 23 -1.65 2.83 -8.63
CA ALA A 23 -2.09 2.78 -7.24
C ALA A 23 -0.94 3.05 -6.26
N LEU A 24 0.22 2.43 -6.48
CA LEU A 24 1.41 2.64 -5.65
C LEU A 24 1.89 4.10 -5.70
N PHE A 25 1.98 4.67 -6.89
CA PHE A 25 2.47 6.04 -7.06
C PHE A 25 1.52 7.05 -6.42
N GLN A 26 0.22 6.88 -6.61
CA GLN A 26 -0.79 7.75 -6.01
C GLN A 26 -0.77 7.63 -4.49
N ALA A 27 -0.80 6.41 -3.94
CA ALA A 27 -0.77 6.19 -2.50
C ALA A 27 0.53 6.69 -1.86
N TYR A 28 1.68 6.52 -2.52
CA TYR A 28 2.96 7.02 -2.02
C TYR A 28 2.96 8.55 -1.92
N ASN A 29 2.49 9.24 -2.95
CA ASN A 29 2.41 10.70 -2.91
C ASN A 29 1.41 11.20 -1.88
N ASP A 30 0.27 10.52 -1.70
CA ASP A 30 -0.69 10.86 -0.64
C ASP A 30 -0.04 10.69 0.75
N VAL A 31 0.60 9.55 1.00
CA VAL A 31 1.31 9.25 2.26
C VAL A 31 2.40 10.28 2.56
N VAL A 32 3.25 10.60 1.58
CA VAL A 32 4.39 11.50 1.77
C VAL A 32 3.99 12.97 1.85
N PHE A 33 3.12 13.45 0.95
CA PHE A 33 2.87 14.89 0.81
C PHE A 33 1.56 15.34 1.46
N ALA A 34 0.49 14.57 1.33
CA ALA A 34 -0.82 14.96 1.89
C ALA A 34 -0.90 14.58 3.38
N GLN A 35 -0.52 13.36 3.73
CA GLN A 35 -0.54 12.86 5.10
C GLN A 35 0.76 13.12 5.87
N GLN A 36 1.84 13.51 5.18
CA GLN A 36 3.12 13.91 5.77
C GLN A 36 3.72 12.83 6.68
N TRP A 37 3.64 11.57 6.26
CA TRP A 37 4.29 10.49 6.99
C TRP A 37 5.82 10.65 6.95
N THR A 38 6.48 10.19 8.01
CA THR A 38 7.94 10.16 8.12
C THR A 38 8.47 8.73 7.95
N ASP A 39 9.78 8.62 7.69
CA ASP A 39 10.48 7.33 7.56
C ASP A 39 9.83 6.42 6.52
N VAL A 40 9.40 7.01 5.40
CA VAL A 40 8.65 6.32 4.37
C VAL A 40 9.56 5.45 3.52
N GLU A 41 9.33 4.15 3.55
CA GLU A 41 10.01 3.15 2.74
C GLU A 41 9.01 2.31 1.93
N VAL A 42 9.49 1.71 0.84
CA VAL A 42 8.67 0.85 -0.01
C VAL A 42 9.18 -0.58 0.10
N ILE A 43 8.28 -1.49 0.45
CA ILE A 43 8.57 -2.90 0.70
C ILE A 43 7.94 -3.71 -0.42
N GLU A 44 8.75 -4.49 -1.14
CA GLU A 44 8.22 -5.38 -2.18
C GLU A 44 7.46 -6.55 -1.56
N LEU A 45 6.28 -6.83 -2.11
CA LEU A 45 5.44 -7.96 -1.77
C LEU A 45 5.30 -8.86 -2.99
N GLU A 46 6.33 -9.66 -3.28
CA GLU A 46 6.42 -10.42 -4.53
C GLU A 46 5.24 -11.38 -4.73
N ALA A 47 4.82 -12.10 -3.68
CA ALA A 47 3.65 -12.99 -3.74
C ALA A 47 2.33 -12.23 -4.04
N CYS A 48 2.28 -10.95 -3.65
CA CYS A 48 1.15 -10.06 -3.90
C CYS A 48 1.24 -9.32 -5.24
N GLY A 49 2.35 -9.49 -5.97
CA GLY A 49 2.62 -8.86 -7.27
C GLY A 49 2.67 -7.34 -7.22
N ARG A 50 3.09 -6.74 -6.09
CA ARG A 50 3.17 -5.29 -5.90
C ARG A 50 4.12 -4.91 -4.76
N ALA A 51 4.10 -3.64 -4.34
CA ALA A 51 4.77 -3.18 -3.14
C ALA A 51 3.79 -2.54 -2.15
N ALA A 52 4.19 -2.55 -0.87
CA ALA A 52 3.59 -1.80 0.21
C ALA A 52 4.44 -0.57 0.56
N ILE A 53 3.83 0.37 1.26
CA ILE A 53 4.49 1.56 1.81
C ILE A 53 4.49 1.40 3.31
N LYS A 54 5.66 1.50 3.94
CA LYS A 54 5.81 1.56 5.39
C LYS A 54 6.22 2.96 5.80
N GLY A 55 5.74 3.43 6.95
CA GLY A 55 6.18 4.68 7.54
C GLY A 55 5.38 5.03 8.78
N ARG A 56 5.61 6.23 9.33
CA ARG A 56 4.96 6.70 10.56
C ARG A 56 4.07 7.89 10.28
N LYS A 57 2.81 7.80 10.72
CA LYS A 57 1.86 8.92 10.62
C LYS A 57 2.29 10.03 11.59
N PRO A 58 2.04 11.33 11.29
CA PRO A 58 2.32 12.41 12.22
C PRO A 58 1.74 12.15 13.60
N LYS A 59 2.53 12.42 14.64
CA LYS A 59 2.16 12.24 16.06
C LYS A 59 1.94 10.78 16.47
N THR A 60 2.45 9.83 15.70
CA THR A 60 2.48 8.41 16.07
C THR A 60 3.91 7.88 16.00
N GLU A 61 4.27 7.02 16.94
CA GLU A 61 5.59 6.37 16.99
C GLU A 61 5.58 4.95 16.41
N ILE A 62 4.45 4.55 15.82
CA ILE A 62 4.22 3.18 15.35
C ILE A 62 4.38 3.15 13.84
N ASP A 63 5.20 2.22 13.36
CA ASP A 63 5.30 1.91 11.94
C ASP A 63 3.99 1.30 11.45
N LEU A 64 3.44 1.89 10.40
CA LEU A 64 2.21 1.47 9.76
C LEU A 64 2.53 1.04 8.33
N HIS A 65 1.74 0.10 7.83
CA HIS A 65 1.87 -0.43 6.49
C HIS A 65 0.64 -0.09 5.67
N VAL A 66 0.86 0.38 4.45
CA VAL A 66 -0.16 0.67 3.45
C VAL A 66 0.08 -0.24 2.25
N VAL A 67 -0.94 -0.99 1.84
CA VAL A 67 -0.91 -1.81 0.64
C VAL A 67 -1.86 -1.21 -0.40
N PRO A 68 -1.35 -0.62 -1.49
CA PRO A 68 -2.20 0.03 -2.49
C PRO A 68 -2.88 -0.98 -3.42
N CYS A 69 -4.12 -0.70 -3.81
CA CYS A 69 -4.83 -1.38 -4.89
C CYS A 69 -5.75 -0.39 -5.64
N THR A 70 -6.18 -0.76 -6.84
CA THR A 70 -7.22 -0.01 -7.56
C THR A 70 -8.62 -0.44 -7.12
N LEU A 71 -9.60 0.44 -7.28
CA LEU A 71 -11.01 0.15 -6.99
C LEU A 71 -11.56 -1.02 -7.83
N SER A 72 -11.04 -1.19 -9.04
CA SER A 72 -11.38 -2.28 -9.96
C SER A 72 -10.73 -3.62 -9.62
N GLU A 73 -9.74 -3.65 -8.74
CA GLU A 73 -9.04 -4.89 -8.39
C GLU A 73 -9.84 -5.75 -7.41
N THR A 74 -9.85 -7.06 -7.67
CA THR A 74 -10.35 -8.04 -6.72
C THR A 74 -9.26 -8.40 -5.71
N VAL A 75 -9.50 -8.12 -4.44
CA VAL A 75 -8.62 -8.50 -3.32
C VAL A 75 -9.17 -9.79 -2.69
N SER A 76 -8.33 -10.83 -2.62
CA SER A 76 -8.70 -12.11 -2.01
C SER A 76 -8.16 -12.24 -0.58
N PHE A 77 -8.77 -13.13 0.21
CA PHE A 77 -8.28 -13.43 1.57
C PHE A 77 -6.87 -14.03 1.56
N ALA A 78 -6.57 -14.92 0.61
CA ALA A 78 -5.22 -15.49 0.47
C ALA A 78 -4.19 -14.39 0.21
N TRP A 79 -4.51 -13.46 -0.68
CA TRP A 79 -3.65 -12.31 -0.98
C TRP A 79 -3.41 -11.41 0.25
N LEU A 80 -4.46 -11.17 1.06
CA LEU A 80 -4.31 -10.41 2.31
C LEU A 80 -3.40 -11.15 3.30
N GLN A 81 -3.56 -12.47 3.41
CA GLN A 81 -2.75 -13.30 4.29
C GLN A 81 -1.26 -13.26 3.89
N ASP A 82 -0.98 -13.36 2.59
CA ASP A 82 0.38 -13.23 2.05
C ASP A 82 0.97 -11.85 2.37
N ALA A 83 0.19 -10.78 2.22
CA ALA A 83 0.61 -9.42 2.57
C ALA A 83 0.95 -9.29 4.06
N PHE A 84 0.11 -9.84 4.96
CA PHE A 84 0.41 -9.86 6.39
C PHE A 84 1.71 -10.63 6.68
N THR A 85 1.89 -11.80 6.08
CA THR A 85 3.07 -12.64 6.32
C THR A 85 4.35 -11.96 5.84
N LEU A 86 4.34 -11.35 4.65
CA LEU A 86 5.49 -10.64 4.10
C LEU A 86 5.84 -9.35 4.85
N LEU A 87 4.88 -8.77 5.58
CA LEU A 87 5.05 -7.58 6.41
C LEU A 87 5.35 -7.92 7.88
N GLU A 88 5.73 -9.16 8.18
CA GLU A 88 6.04 -9.65 9.54
C GLU A 88 4.85 -9.63 10.50
N ASN A 89 3.64 -9.82 9.97
CA ASN A 89 2.38 -9.92 10.71
C ASN A 89 2.10 -8.73 11.65
N PRO A 90 1.96 -7.50 11.11
CA PRO A 90 1.62 -6.34 11.91
C PRO A 90 0.19 -6.48 12.47
N ALA A 91 -0.13 -5.74 13.54
CA ALA A 91 -1.48 -5.74 14.12
C ALA A 91 -2.59 -5.34 13.11
N GLY A 92 -2.22 -4.58 12.07
CA GLY A 92 -3.07 -4.31 10.93
C GLY A 92 -2.30 -3.66 9.79
N ILE A 93 -2.88 -3.75 8.60
CA ILE A 93 -2.43 -3.06 7.38
C ILE A 93 -3.54 -2.11 6.91
N TYR A 94 -3.17 -1.03 6.25
CA TYR A 94 -4.13 -0.16 5.56
C TYR A 94 -4.19 -0.54 4.09
N LEU A 95 -5.36 -0.95 3.61
CA LEU A 95 -5.61 -1.09 2.19
C LEU A 95 -5.94 0.30 1.62
N ALA A 96 -5.06 0.83 0.78
CA ALA A 96 -5.27 2.09 0.08
C ALA A 96 -5.93 1.82 -1.27
N ILE A 97 -7.24 2.05 -1.34
CA ILE A 97 -8.03 1.84 -2.56
C ILE A 97 -8.04 3.13 -3.36
N THR A 98 -7.50 3.08 -4.57
CA THR A 98 -7.35 4.20 -5.49
C THR A 98 -8.33 4.11 -6.65
N SER A 99 -8.92 5.23 -7.05
CA SER A 99 -9.77 5.33 -8.24
C SER A 99 -9.12 6.18 -9.34
N GLU A 100 -9.65 6.07 -10.55
CA GLU A 100 -9.12 6.75 -11.75
C GLU A 100 -9.24 8.28 -11.68
N ASP A 101 -10.15 8.80 -10.85
CA ASP A 101 -10.31 10.23 -10.55
C ASP A 101 -9.31 10.77 -9.51
N ALA A 102 -8.29 9.98 -9.18
CA ALA A 102 -7.29 10.24 -8.15
C ALA A 102 -7.83 10.32 -6.71
N SER A 103 -9.05 9.85 -6.45
CA SER A 103 -9.52 9.65 -5.07
C SER A 103 -8.83 8.44 -4.44
N ILE A 104 -8.64 8.51 -3.12
CA ILE A 104 -8.02 7.45 -2.31
C ILE A 104 -8.79 7.27 -1.00
N VAL A 105 -9.09 6.01 -0.65
CA VAL A 105 -9.70 5.66 0.64
C VAL A 105 -8.88 4.60 1.35
N TYR A 106 -8.78 4.72 2.67
CA TYR A 106 -7.96 3.84 3.50
C TYR A 106 -8.84 2.96 4.37
N TYR A 107 -8.79 1.65 4.16
CA TYR A 107 -9.44 0.66 5.01
C TYR A 107 -8.42 -0.02 5.90
N LYS A 108 -8.61 0.02 7.21
CA LYS A 108 -7.78 -0.76 8.13
C LYS A 108 -8.24 -2.21 8.13
N ILE A 109 -7.37 -3.10 7.70
CA ILE A 109 -7.53 -4.54 7.82
C ILE A 109 -6.70 -4.98 9.03
N SER A 110 -7.36 -5.56 10.03
CA SER A 110 -6.68 -6.05 11.23
C SER A 110 -6.21 -7.49 11.03
N GLN A 111 -5.12 -7.85 11.71
CA GLN A 111 -4.69 -9.24 11.79
C GLN A 111 -5.80 -10.11 12.41
N GLY A 112 -5.92 -11.35 11.95
CA GLY A 112 -7.00 -12.25 12.39
C GLY A 112 -8.32 -12.00 11.67
N ILE A 113 -8.32 -11.27 10.54
CA ILE A 113 -9.49 -11.18 9.67
C ILE A 113 -9.90 -12.59 9.22
N VAL A 114 -11.14 -12.95 9.52
CA VAL A 114 -11.74 -14.21 9.10
C VAL A 114 -12.80 -13.94 8.04
N LYS A 115 -12.95 -14.88 7.11
CA LYS A 115 -14.09 -14.85 6.19
C LYS A 115 -15.38 -14.94 7.00
N PRO A 116 -16.36 -14.05 6.79
CA PRO A 116 -17.65 -14.16 7.47
C PRO A 116 -18.28 -15.54 7.20
N PRO A 117 -18.94 -16.15 8.21
CA PRO A 117 -19.74 -17.34 7.97
C PRO A 117 -20.83 -17.02 6.94
N VAL A 118 -20.99 -17.91 5.96
CA VAL A 118 -22.04 -17.82 4.92
C VAL A 118 -23.38 -18.24 5.51
#